data_AF-A0A523KLA7-F1
#
_entry.id   AF-A0A523KLA7-F1
#
_cell.length_a   1.000
_cell.length_b   1.000
_cell.length_c   1.000
_cell.angle_alpha   90.00
_cell.angle_beta   90.00
_cell.angle_gamma   90.00
#
_symmetry.space_group_name_H-M   'P 1'
#
loop_
_entity.id
_entity.type
_entity.pdbx_description
1 polymer ?
#
loop_
_entity_poly.entity_id
_entity_poly.type
_entity_poly.pdbx_seq_one_letter_code
_entity_poly.pdbx_strand_id
1 'polypeptide(L)' 'MKASELTSKTGQELRDELTALMREQFNLRMQKGINPDAIRPDQFKKVRRNIARVKTVMSANRGGEQS' A
#
# COMPACT_ATOMS: atom_id res chain seq x y z
N MET A 1 -0.07 8.76 -3.03
CA MET A 1 1.24 8.11 -2.88
C MET A 1 2.09 8.31 -4.12
N LYS A 2 3.02 9.25 -4.03
CA LYS A 2 4.16 9.32 -4.94
C LYS A 2 5.31 8.52 -4.33
N ALA A 3 6.15 7.92 -5.17
CA ALA A 3 7.29 7.13 -4.70
C ALA A 3 8.27 7.97 -3.87
N SER A 4 8.45 9.25 -4.22
CA SER A 4 9.30 10.22 -3.51
C SER A 4 8.90 10.44 -2.05
N GLU A 5 7.60 10.42 -1.75
CA GLU A 5 7.06 10.59 -0.38
C GLU A 5 7.31 9.34 0.48
N LEU A 6 7.49 8.17 -0.15
CA LEU A 6 7.75 6.91 0.54
C LEU A 6 9.24 6.72 0.84
N THR A 7 10.14 7.24 -0.01
CA THR A 7 11.59 7.13 0.20
C THR A 7 12.08 7.92 1.41
N SER A 8 11.35 8.97 1.80
CA SER A 8 11.68 9.81 2.96
C SER A 8 11.23 9.21 4.30
N LYS A 9 10.43 8.13 4.27
CA LYS A 9 9.89 7.48 5.47
C LYS A 9 10.86 6.44 6.02
N THR A 10 10.87 6.28 7.34
CA THR A 10 11.67 5.28 8.03
C THR A 10 11.12 3.86 7.80
N GLY A 11 11.94 2.84 8.04
CA GLY A 11 11.53 1.44 7.89
C GLY A 11 10.35 1.03 8.77
N GLN A 12 10.14 1.71 9.90
CA GLN A 12 9.00 1.49 10.79
C GLN A 12 7.72 2.13 10.21
N GLU A 13 7.80 3.39 9.80
CA GLU A 13 6.69 4.11 9.18
C GLU A 13 6.20 3.42 7.91
N LEU A 14 7.11 2.84 7.11
CA LEU A 14 6.73 2.07 5.93
C LEU A 14 5.93 0.80 6.28
N ARG A 15 6.20 0.16 7.43
CA ARG A 15 5.44 -1.01 7.91
C ARG A 15 4.06 -0.61 8.43
N ASP A 16 3.98 0.53 9.11
CA ASP A 16 2.71 1.06 9.61
C ASP A 16 1.81 1.47 8.43
N GLU A 17 2.39 2.13 7.42
CA GLU A 17 1.72 2.47 6.18
C GLU A 17 1.23 1.22 5.41
N LEU A 18 2.07 0.18 5.35
CA LEU A 18 1.69 -1.10 4.75
C LEU A 18 0.47 -1.70 5.46
N THR A 19 0.47 -1.67 6.79
CA THR A 19 -0.63 -2.20 7.62
C THR A 19 -1.92 -1.42 7.39
N ALA A 20 -1.83 -0.08 7.31
CA ALA A 20 -2.97 0.77 6.99
C ALA A 20 -3.55 0.46 5.60
N LEU A 21 -2.71 0.32 4.57
CA LEU A 21 -3.13 -0.03 3.22
C LEU A 21 -3.76 -1.43 3.14
N MET A 22 -3.28 -2.39 3.93
CA MET A 22 -3.89 -3.73 3.97
C MET A 22 -5.27 -3.70 4.63
N ARG A 23 -5.46 -2.88 5.67
CA ARG A 23 -6.79 -2.65 6.27
C ARG A 23 -7.74 -2.00 5.28
N GLU A 24 -7.28 -1.00 4.53
CA GLU A 24 -8.07 -0.37 3.47
C GLU A 24 -8.47 -1.38 2.38
N GLN A 25 -7.54 -2.23 1.96
CA GLN A 25 -7.82 -3.31 1.01
C GLN A 25 -8.90 -4.27 1.53
N PHE A 26 -8.84 -4.63 2.81
CA PHE A 26 -9.84 -5.48 3.44
C PHE A 26 -11.21 -4.81 3.46
N ASN A 27 -11.29 -3.54 3.84
CA ASN A 27 -12.53 -2.77 3.85
C ASN A 27 -13.15 -2.69 2.45
N LEU A 28 -12.34 -2.45 1.41
CA LEU A 28 -12.82 -2.47 0.03
C LEU A 28 -13.36 -3.85 -0.37
N ARG A 29 -12.69 -4.94 0.01
CA ARG A 29 -13.19 -6.31 -0.24
C ARG A 29 -14.51 -6.59 0.48
N MET A 30 -14.66 -6.13 1.71
CA MET A 30 -15.91 -6.25 2.47
C MET A 30 -17.03 -5.44 1.82
N GLN A 31 -16.77 -4.19 1.42
CA GLN A 31 -17.74 -3.37 0.68
C GLN A 31 -18.20 -4.04 -0.62
N LYS A 32 -17.29 -4.69 -1.33
CA LYS A 32 -17.61 -5.48 -2.53
C LYS A 32 -18.55 -6.66 -2.22
N GLY A 33 -18.40 -7.31 -1.06
CA GLY A 33 -19.28 -8.39 -0.65
C GLY A 33 -20.67 -7.93 -0.22
N ILE A 34 -20.77 -6.74 0.40
CA ILE A 34 -22.03 -6.20 0.92
C ILE A 34 -22.85 -5.55 -0.21
N ASN A 35 -22.24 -4.67 -1.02
CA ASN A 35 -22.92 -3.91 -2.07
C ASN A 35 -22.11 -3.97 -3.38
N PRO A 36 -22.31 -5.01 -4.22
CA PRO A 36 -21.55 -5.21 -5.45
C PRO A 36 -21.65 -4.06 -6.46
N ASP A 37 -22.80 -3.37 -6.51
CA ASP A 37 -23.08 -2.34 -7.51
C ASP A 37 -22.50 -0.97 -7.14
N ALA A 38 -22.15 -0.75 -5.87
CA ALA A 38 -21.59 0.51 -5.37
C ALA A 38 -20.05 0.57 -5.45
N ILE A 39 -19.41 -0.46 -6.02
CA ILE A 39 -17.95 -0.58 -6.01
C ILE A 39 -17.31 0.40 -6.99
N ARG A 40 -16.19 0.99 -6.56
CA ARG A 40 -15.28 1.78 -7.40
C ARG A 40 -14.04 0.96 -7.76
N PRO A 41 -13.96 0.32 -8.96
CA PRO A 41 -12.88 -0.62 -9.31
C PRO A 41 -11.50 0.04 -9.36
N ASP A 42 -11.47 1.35 -9.62
CA ASP A 42 -10.26 2.16 -9.62
C ASP A 42 -9.59 2.22 -8.24
N GLN A 43 -10.37 2.19 -7.15
CA GLN A 43 -9.83 2.21 -5.78
C GLN A 43 -9.08 0.92 -5.46
N PHE A 44 -9.60 -0.24 -5.88
CA PHE A 44 -8.87 -1.51 -5.76
C PHE A 44 -7.52 -1.49 -6.48
N LYS A 45 -7.48 -0.89 -7.68
CA LYS A 45 -6.24 -0.77 -8.46
C LYS A 45 -5.26 0.20 -7.79
N LYS A 46 -5.73 1.30 -7.21
CA LYS A 46 -4.92 2.27 -6.47
C LYS A 46 -4.30 1.64 -5.22
N VAL A 47 -5.10 1.00 -4.36
CA VAL A 47 -4.61 0.37 -3.12
C VAL A 47 -3.58 -0.72 -3.42
N ARG A 48 -3.81 -1.59 -4.41
CA ARG A 48 -2.83 -2.61 -4.82
C ARG A 48 -1.50 -2.02 -5.28
N ARG A 49 -1.55 -0.94 -6.08
CA ARG A 49 -0.34 -0.24 -6.55
C ARG A 49 0.40 0.44 -5.40
N ASN A 50 -0.32 1.01 -4.44
CA ASN A 50 0.28 1.63 -3.26
C ASN A 50 1.02 0.60 -2.41
N ILE A 51 0.41 -0.57 -2.14
CA ILE A 51 1.06 -1.69 -1.44
C ILE A 51 2.33 -2.13 -2.17
N ALA A 52 2.29 -2.27 -3.50
CA ALA A 52 3.45 -2.65 -4.28
C ALA A 52 4.58 -1.63 -4.15
N ARG A 53 4.28 -0.32 -4.25
CA ARG A 53 5.28 0.75 -4.09
C ARG A 53 5.93 0.75 -2.71
N VAL A 54 5.16 0.59 -1.64
CA VAL A 54 5.69 0.51 -0.27
C VAL A 54 6.66 -0.68 -0.16
N LYS A 55 6.27 -1.86 -0.64
CA LYS A 55 7.14 -3.04 -0.64
C LYS A 55 8.42 -2.84 -1.47
N THR A 56 8.33 -2.18 -2.63
CA THR A 56 9.49 -1.86 -3.46
C THR A 56 10.46 -0.93 -2.72
N VAL A 57 9.98 0.13 -2.07
CA VAL A 57 10.82 1.06 -1.29
C VAL A 57 11.45 0.35 -0.09
N MET A 58 10.69 -0.48 0.63
CA MET A 58 11.24 -1.30 1.72
C MET A 58 12.37 -2.23 1.23
N SER A 59 12.23 -2.81 0.04
CA SER A 59 13.26 -3.66 -0.56
C SER A 59 14.48 -2.85 -1.03
N ALA A 60 14.27 -1.66 -1.58
CA ALA A 60 15.35 -0.77 -2.00
C ALA A 60 16.19 -0.30 -0.81
N ASN A 61 15.53 0.06 0.30
CA ASN A 61 16.22 0.47 1.53
C ASN A 61 17.05 -0.67 2.14
N ARG A 62 16.56 -1.93 2.12
CA ARG A 62 17.36 -3.09 2.55
C ARG A 62 18.54 -3.39 1.63
N GLY A 63 18.40 -3.20 0.33
CA GLY A 63 19.48 -3.41 -0.65
C GLY A 63 20.61 -2.40 -0.49
N GLY A 64 20.31 -1.18 -0.02
CA GLY A 64 21.30 -0.14 0.27
C GLY A 64 22.08 -0.36 1.57
N GLU A 65 21.54 -1.12 2.54
CA GLU A 65 22.24 -1.47 3.79
C GLU A 65 23.22 -2.65 3.63
N GLN A 66 23.20 -3.35 2.49
CA GLN A 66 24.05 -4.53 2.21
C GLN A 66 25.21 -4.24 1.24
N SER A 67 25.46 -2.98 0.88
CA SER A 67 26.57 -2.56 0.02
C SER A 67 27.56 -1.66 0.76
#